data_AF-A0A6J6RIX1-F1
#
_entry.id   AF-A0A6J6RIX1-F1
#
_cell.length_a   1.000
_cell.length_b   1.000
_cell.length_c   1.000
_cell.angle_alpha   90.00
_cell.angle_beta   90.00
_cell.angle_gamma   90.00
#
_symmetry.space_group_name_H-M   'P 1'
#
loop_
_entity.id
_entity.type
_entity.pdbx_description
1 polymer ?
#
loop_
_entity_poly.entity_id
_entity_poly.type
_entity_poly.pdbx_seq_one_letter_code
_entity_poly.pdbx_strand_id
1 'polypeptide(L)'
;MSAVLEAPAPAGAAAEFDRRFYACAVDRLVAWGLYAVAGAIVWRTLIDQGRVLAGVGAIALVVAAVSLISAVVLGITGITPGKALTGLRVVDDRTGEPIGVVAAILRGLVLGVAGLPTFGLGLATLAWTAMLDPGRRRRAWHDHLAHAVVVDVRPVQEVELAPQVRPRGIVNLTALRLVPASRAPAPVPARPVPPRLPPSAPPTTPALPIPAPPIPTPAAAPSPAAPTVPPAPAPRHAAATTADGARWRVAFDSGEAFVVEGLALVGRSPEARPGEPVRHLVPLSSDDMSVSKTHAQFQVVPDGDLVVMDRGSTNGSLLVRQGSIRELAAGRPVTLRDGDVVRFGDRSMTVSHQP
;
A
#
# COMPACT_ATOMS: atom_id res chain seq x y z
N MET A 1 -16.80 -20.30 -19.45
CA MET A 1 -15.56 -19.51 -19.33
C MET A 1 -15.87 -18.09 -19.77
N SER A 2 -16.50 -17.30 -18.90
CA SER A 2 -16.72 -15.87 -19.17
C SER A 2 -15.65 -15.10 -18.42
N ALA A 3 -14.73 -14.52 -19.18
CA ALA A 3 -13.71 -13.61 -18.67
C ALA A 3 -14.44 -12.41 -18.03
N VAL A 4 -14.32 -12.30 -16.71
CA VAL A 4 -14.66 -11.08 -15.99
C VAL A 4 -13.71 -10.00 -16.51
N LEU A 5 -14.23 -9.05 -17.28
CA LEU A 5 -13.53 -7.84 -17.65
C LEU A 5 -13.33 -7.04 -16.36
N GLU A 6 -12.19 -7.25 -15.74
CA GLU A 6 -11.71 -6.49 -14.59
C GLU A 6 -11.52 -5.05 -15.05
N ALA A 7 -12.36 -4.14 -14.54
CA ALA A 7 -12.25 -2.72 -14.83
C ALA A 7 -10.84 -2.23 -14.42
N PRO A 8 -10.21 -1.33 -15.20
CA PRO A 8 -8.86 -0.86 -14.90
C PRO A 8 -8.83 -0.23 -13.52
N ALA A 9 -8.01 -0.78 -12.62
CA ALA A 9 -7.82 -0.22 -11.29
C ALA A 9 -7.39 1.25 -11.39
N PRO A 10 -7.94 2.16 -10.56
CA PRO A 10 -7.62 3.57 -10.64
C PRO A 10 -6.11 3.77 -10.49
N ALA A 11 -5.52 4.49 -11.45
CA ALA A 11 -4.08 4.60 -11.69
C ALA A 11 -3.34 5.51 -10.70
N GLY A 12 -3.51 5.31 -9.40
CA GLY A 12 -2.73 6.02 -8.39
C GLY A 12 -2.50 5.20 -7.13
N ALA A 13 -1.30 5.37 -6.56
CA ALA A 13 -0.92 4.68 -5.34
C ALA A 13 -1.87 5.04 -4.20
N ALA A 14 -2.25 4.04 -3.39
CA ALA A 14 -3.01 4.27 -2.17
C ALA A 14 -2.20 5.18 -1.24
N ALA A 15 -2.80 6.30 -0.83
CA ALA A 15 -2.09 7.31 -0.07
C ALA A 15 -1.53 6.79 1.28
N GLU A 16 -0.35 7.29 1.66
CA GLU A 16 0.31 7.04 2.94
C GLU A 16 -0.57 7.46 4.14
N PHE A 17 -0.42 6.78 5.28
CA PHE A 17 -1.25 7.02 6.48
C PHE A 17 -1.05 8.44 7.03
N ASP A 18 0.19 8.92 7.11
CA ASP A 18 0.51 10.24 7.63
C ASP A 18 -0.19 11.34 6.83
N ARG A 19 -0.18 11.23 5.50
CA ARG A 19 -0.84 12.19 4.61
C ARG A 19 -2.35 12.22 4.82
N ARG A 20 -2.97 11.05 5.00
CA ARG A 20 -4.40 10.95 5.30
C ARG A 20 -4.73 11.52 6.67
N PHE A 21 -3.85 11.33 7.66
CA PHE A 21 -4.00 11.92 8.98
C PHE A 21 -3.94 13.44 8.93
N TYR A 22 -2.91 14.03 8.31
CA TYR A 22 -2.80 15.49 8.16
C TYR A 22 -3.97 16.09 7.37
N ALA A 23 -4.39 15.44 6.28
CA ALA A 23 -5.57 15.88 5.52
C ALA A 23 -6.82 15.90 6.40
N CYS A 24 -7.06 14.83 7.16
CA CYS A 24 -8.19 14.74 8.08
C CYS A 24 -8.09 15.81 9.20
N ALA A 25 -6.91 16.02 9.78
CA ALA A 25 -6.70 17.01 10.82
C ALA A 25 -7.02 18.42 10.31
N VAL A 26 -6.54 18.80 9.13
CA VAL A 26 -6.86 20.10 8.52
C VAL A 26 -8.35 20.24 8.25
N ASP A 27 -8.99 19.22 7.65
CA ASP A 27 -10.44 19.25 7.39
C ASP A 27 -11.25 19.46 8.68
N ARG A 28 -10.81 18.87 9.80
CA ARG A 28 -11.46 19.03 11.12
C ARG A 28 -11.23 20.41 11.71
N LEU A 29 -10.02 20.93 11.64
CA LEU A 29 -9.71 22.28 12.12
C LEU A 29 -10.53 23.34 11.38
N VAL A 30 -10.66 23.20 10.06
CA VAL A 30 -11.50 24.10 9.25
C VAL A 30 -12.97 24.01 9.68
N ALA A 31 -13.52 22.80 9.80
CA ALA A 31 -14.91 22.62 10.20
C ALA A 31 -15.19 23.15 11.63
N TRP A 32 -14.33 22.81 12.60
CA TRP A 32 -14.47 23.28 13.98
C TRP A 32 -14.28 24.78 14.12
N GLY A 33 -13.37 25.39 13.35
CA GLY A 33 -13.22 26.84 13.28
C GLY A 33 -14.52 27.52 12.83
N LEU A 34 -15.15 27.01 11.76
CA LEU A 34 -16.44 27.51 11.28
C LEU A 34 -17.54 27.36 12.35
N TYR A 35 -17.60 26.21 13.03
CA TYR A 35 -18.58 25.98 14.10
C TYR A 35 -18.36 26.88 15.31
N ALA A 36 -17.11 27.13 15.70
CA ALA A 36 -16.79 28.02 16.82
C ALA A 36 -17.20 29.47 16.52
N VAL A 37 -16.90 29.96 15.32
CA VAL A 37 -17.30 31.32 14.89
C VAL A 37 -18.81 31.44 14.83
N ALA A 38 -19.50 30.50 14.18
CA ALA A 38 -20.96 30.51 14.10
C ALA A 38 -21.61 30.38 15.48
N GLY A 39 -21.07 29.51 16.35
CA GLY A 39 -21.52 29.34 17.72
C GLY A 39 -21.37 30.62 18.54
N ALA A 40 -20.26 31.34 18.41
CA ALA A 40 -20.07 32.63 19.10
C ALA A 40 -21.05 33.71 18.61
N ILE A 41 -21.36 33.74 17.31
CA ILE A 41 -22.37 34.65 16.75
C ILE A 41 -23.76 34.31 17.28
N VAL A 42 -24.15 33.03 17.22
CA VAL A 42 -25.45 32.56 17.73
C VAL A 42 -25.58 32.79 19.22
N TRP A 43 -24.51 32.58 19.99
CA TRP A 43 -24.49 32.82 21.42
C TRP A 43 -24.84 34.28 21.73
N ARG A 44 -24.10 35.23 21.15
CA ARG A 44 -24.30 36.67 21.38
C ARG A 44 -25.65 37.19 20.89
N THR A 45 -26.18 36.63 19.81
CA THR A 45 -27.40 37.14 19.16
C THR A 45 -28.68 36.52 19.68
N LEU A 46 -28.65 35.25 20.11
CA LEU A 46 -29.85 34.51 20.51
C LEU A 46 -29.79 34.06 21.97
N ILE A 47 -28.68 33.44 22.39
CA ILE A 47 -28.58 32.81 23.71
C ILE A 47 -28.49 33.85 24.82
N ASP A 48 -27.64 34.88 24.65
CA ASP A 48 -27.54 35.99 25.62
C ASP A 48 -28.85 36.78 25.74
N GLN A 49 -29.71 36.74 24.71
CA GLN A 49 -31.05 37.33 24.73
C GLN A 49 -32.12 36.42 25.36
N GLY A 50 -31.73 35.29 25.96
CA GLY A 50 -32.64 34.31 26.57
C GLY A 50 -33.35 33.38 25.58
N ARG A 51 -33.09 33.48 24.27
CA ARG A 51 -33.72 32.66 23.22
C ARG A 51 -32.97 31.35 23.00
N VAL A 52 -32.79 30.57 24.07
CA VAL A 52 -31.93 29.37 24.07
C VAL A 52 -32.35 28.35 23.03
N LEU A 53 -33.64 28.02 22.91
CA LEU A 53 -34.14 27.05 21.92
C LEU A 53 -33.86 27.48 20.47
N ALA A 54 -34.03 28.78 20.17
CA ALA A 54 -33.71 29.32 18.85
C ALA A 54 -32.20 29.26 18.58
N GLY A 55 -31.38 29.53 19.59
CA GLY A 55 -29.92 29.40 19.51
C GLY A 55 -29.48 27.97 19.23
N VAL A 56 -30.03 26.98 19.96
CA VAL A 56 -29.74 25.55 19.72
C VAL A 56 -30.16 25.14 18.30
N GLY A 57 -31.36 25.54 17.86
CA GLY A 57 -31.84 25.28 16.50
C GLY A 57 -30.94 25.89 15.43
N ALA A 58 -30.46 27.12 15.64
CA ALA A 58 -29.55 27.79 14.71
C ALA A 58 -28.18 27.09 14.63
N ILE A 59 -27.61 26.66 15.76
CA ILE A 59 -26.36 25.88 15.77
C ILE A 59 -26.54 24.57 15.01
N ALA A 60 -27.63 23.82 15.28
CA ALA A 60 -27.91 22.57 14.58
C ALA A 60 -28.06 22.77 13.07
N LEU A 61 -28.75 23.84 12.64
CA LEU A 61 -28.91 24.20 11.24
C LEU A 61 -27.55 24.51 10.58
N VAL A 62 -26.68 25.27 11.24
CA VAL A 62 -25.34 25.57 10.72
C VAL A 62 -24.50 24.31 10.56
N VAL A 63 -24.48 23.43 11.57
CA VAL A 63 -23.75 22.16 11.50
C VAL A 63 -24.26 21.29 10.35
N ALA A 64 -25.58 21.19 10.19
CA ALA A 64 -26.19 20.46 9.09
C ALA A 64 -25.83 21.05 7.72
N ALA A 65 -25.92 22.38 7.57
CA ALA A 65 -25.62 23.08 6.33
C ALA A 65 -24.15 22.92 5.92
N VAL A 66 -23.21 23.17 6.83
CA VAL A 66 -21.77 23.01 6.56
C VAL A 66 -21.42 21.57 6.23
N SER A 67 -22.01 20.59 6.94
CA SER A 67 -21.78 19.17 6.67
C SER A 67 -22.32 18.77 5.29
N LEU A 68 -23.50 19.25 4.92
CA LEU A 68 -24.11 19.00 3.61
C LEU A 68 -23.30 19.63 2.49
N ILE A 69 -22.92 20.91 2.61
CA ILE A 69 -22.09 21.61 1.62
C ILE A 69 -20.76 20.88 1.43
N SER A 70 -20.10 20.51 2.53
CA SER A 70 -18.83 19.77 2.48
C SER A 70 -18.98 18.41 1.80
N ALA A 71 -20.08 17.69 2.07
CA ALA A 71 -20.37 16.41 1.42
C ALA A 71 -20.66 16.57 -0.08
N VAL A 72 -21.41 17.61 -0.47
CA VAL A 72 -21.69 17.92 -1.88
C VAL A 72 -20.40 18.24 -2.63
N VAL A 73 -19.56 19.13 -2.07
CA VAL A 73 -18.26 19.49 -2.67
C VAL A 73 -17.38 18.25 -2.82
N LEU A 74 -17.27 17.42 -1.78
CA LEU A 74 -16.50 16.17 -1.83
C LEU A 74 -17.07 15.19 -2.86
N GLY A 75 -18.39 15.07 -2.94
CA GLY A 75 -19.06 14.16 -3.88
C GLY A 75 -18.85 14.54 -5.34
N ILE A 76 -18.84 15.84 -5.64
CA ILE A 76 -18.67 16.35 -7.02
C ILE A 76 -17.19 16.42 -7.42
N THR A 77 -16.31 16.81 -6.50
CA THR A 77 -14.89 17.08 -6.84
C THR A 77 -13.95 15.95 -6.44
N GLY A 78 -14.30 15.18 -5.42
CA GLY A 78 -13.40 14.25 -4.74
C GLY A 78 -12.40 14.93 -3.80
N ILE A 79 -12.51 16.25 -3.59
CA ILE A 79 -11.51 17.06 -2.89
C ILE A 79 -12.14 17.73 -1.65
N THR A 80 -11.36 17.75 -0.58
CA THR A 80 -11.61 18.58 0.62
C THR A 80 -10.41 19.50 0.83
N PRO A 81 -10.51 20.58 1.64
CA PRO A 81 -9.38 21.50 1.87
C PRO A 81 -8.08 20.80 2.28
N GLY A 82 -8.13 19.90 3.25
CA GLY A 82 -6.97 19.13 3.72
C GLY A 82 -6.47 18.12 2.70
N LYS A 83 -7.36 17.51 1.90
CA LYS A 83 -6.95 16.64 0.79
C LYS A 83 -6.30 17.40 -0.35
N ALA A 84 -6.78 18.60 -0.66
CA ALA A 84 -6.15 19.48 -1.65
C ALA A 84 -4.71 19.83 -1.26
N LEU A 85 -4.49 20.20 0.01
CA LEU A 85 -3.16 20.54 0.53
C LEU A 85 -2.17 19.36 0.51
N THR A 86 -2.68 18.14 0.64
CA THR A 86 -1.85 16.92 0.70
C THR A 86 -1.74 16.19 -0.64
N GLY A 87 -2.34 16.73 -1.71
CA GLY A 87 -2.34 16.10 -3.04
C GLY A 87 -3.19 14.84 -3.12
N LEU A 88 -4.25 14.75 -2.30
CA LEU A 88 -5.14 13.59 -2.21
C LEU A 88 -6.47 13.85 -2.89
N ARG A 89 -7.06 12.79 -3.45
CA ARG A 89 -8.42 12.81 -3.99
C ARG A 89 -9.17 11.55 -3.59
N VAL A 90 -10.46 11.71 -3.29
CA VAL A 90 -11.40 10.61 -3.08
C VAL A 90 -12.08 10.31 -4.39
N VAL A 91 -11.94 9.06 -4.83
CA VAL A 91 -12.57 8.56 -6.04
C VAL A 91 -13.33 7.28 -5.74
N ASP A 92 -14.30 6.96 -6.60
CA ASP A 92 -14.95 5.66 -6.61
C ASP A 92 -13.95 4.58 -7.05
N ASP A 93 -13.95 3.44 -6.37
CA ASP A 93 -13.02 2.34 -6.65
C ASP A 93 -13.23 1.67 -8.02
N ARG A 94 -14.46 1.69 -8.54
CA ARG A 94 -14.84 1.00 -9.78
C ARG A 94 -14.62 1.89 -10.99
N THR A 95 -14.92 3.18 -10.88
CA THR A 95 -14.89 4.12 -12.02
C THR A 95 -13.69 5.05 -12.02
N GLY A 96 -13.07 5.30 -10.85
CA GLY A 96 -12.00 6.31 -10.71
C GLY A 96 -12.49 7.76 -10.80
N GLU A 97 -13.81 7.98 -10.91
CA GLU A 97 -14.45 9.29 -10.91
C GLU A 97 -14.72 9.79 -9.47
N PRO A 98 -15.12 11.06 -9.25
CA PRO A 98 -15.60 11.51 -7.95
C PRO A 98 -16.65 10.56 -7.37
N ILE A 99 -16.56 10.31 -6.06
CA ILE A 99 -17.38 9.32 -5.33
C ILE A 99 -18.90 9.53 -5.45
N GLY A 100 -19.36 10.73 -5.83
CA GLY A 100 -20.77 11.08 -5.92
C GLY A 100 -21.34 11.62 -4.61
N VAL A 101 -22.36 12.49 -4.73
CA VAL A 101 -22.93 13.25 -3.61
C VAL A 101 -23.56 12.35 -2.55
N VAL A 102 -24.33 11.33 -2.97
CA VAL A 102 -25.03 10.42 -2.05
C VAL A 102 -24.03 9.63 -1.20
N ALA A 103 -23.00 9.07 -1.83
CA ALA A 103 -21.94 8.35 -1.15
C ALA A 103 -21.16 9.26 -0.19
N ALA A 104 -20.88 10.49 -0.59
CA ALA A 104 -20.24 11.49 0.27
C ALA A 104 -21.09 11.89 1.49
N ILE A 105 -22.42 12.00 1.33
CA ILE A 105 -23.35 12.29 2.43
C ILE A 105 -23.39 11.12 3.42
N LEU A 106 -23.52 9.88 2.93
CA LEU A 106 -23.49 8.68 3.79
C LEU A 106 -22.18 8.59 4.57
N ARG A 107 -21.05 8.81 3.90
CA ARG A 107 -19.72 8.88 4.50
C ARG A 107 -19.65 9.97 5.57
N GLY A 108 -20.19 11.15 5.28
CA GLY A 108 -20.26 12.29 6.19
C GLY A 108 -21.11 12.01 7.44
N LEU A 109 -22.27 11.36 7.28
CA LEU A 109 -23.15 10.96 8.38
C LEU A 109 -22.46 9.97 9.31
N VAL A 110 -21.83 8.92 8.77
CA VAL A 110 -21.10 7.93 9.58
C VAL A 110 -19.98 8.60 10.38
N LEU A 111 -19.21 9.50 9.75
CA LEU A 111 -18.16 10.26 10.44
C LEU A 111 -18.72 11.26 11.46
N GLY A 112 -19.87 11.86 11.19
CA GLY A 112 -20.56 12.78 12.10
C GLY A 112 -21.03 12.05 13.35
N VAL A 113 -21.76 10.95 13.19
CA VAL A 113 -22.26 10.11 14.30
C VAL A 113 -21.11 9.51 15.10
N ALA A 114 -20.02 9.12 14.45
CA ALA A 114 -18.85 8.61 15.17
C ALA A 114 -18.10 9.72 15.91
N GLY A 115 -17.98 10.93 15.34
CA GLY A 115 -17.11 11.99 15.87
C GLY A 115 -17.76 12.91 16.91
N LEU A 116 -18.99 13.37 16.67
CA LEU A 116 -19.68 14.36 17.51
C LEU A 116 -19.91 13.90 18.97
N PRO A 117 -20.46 12.70 19.25
CA PRO A 117 -20.72 12.26 20.62
C PRO A 117 -19.47 11.77 21.36
N THR A 118 -18.37 11.49 20.65
CA THR A 118 -17.17 10.86 21.23
C THR A 118 -15.98 11.81 21.36
N PHE A 119 -16.17 13.12 21.13
CA PHE A 119 -15.08 14.10 21.06
C PHE A 119 -13.94 13.66 20.12
N GLY A 120 -14.27 13.01 19.01
CA GLY A 120 -13.31 12.55 18.01
C GLY A 120 -12.70 11.16 18.26
N LEU A 121 -12.93 10.51 19.41
CA LEU A 121 -12.46 9.14 19.65
C LEU A 121 -13.04 8.14 18.63
N GLY A 122 -14.30 8.32 18.24
CA GLY A 122 -14.95 7.50 17.21
C GLY A 122 -14.39 7.71 15.81
N LEU A 123 -13.75 8.87 15.54
CA LEU A 123 -13.01 9.08 14.29
C LEU A 123 -11.68 8.31 14.32
N ALA A 124 -11.00 8.29 15.47
CA ALA A 124 -9.77 7.53 15.65
C ALA A 124 -10.02 6.02 15.53
N THR A 125 -11.12 5.49 16.08
CA THR A 125 -11.50 4.08 15.89
C THR A 125 -11.84 3.75 14.45
N LEU A 126 -12.58 4.62 13.74
CA LEU A 126 -12.82 4.44 12.31
C LEU A 126 -11.53 4.52 11.48
N ALA A 127 -10.58 5.38 11.84
CA ALA A 127 -9.27 5.43 11.21
C ALA A 127 -8.47 4.14 11.46
N TRP A 128 -8.55 3.58 12.67
CA TRP A 128 -7.94 2.30 13.03
C TRP A 128 -8.47 1.14 12.15
N THR A 129 -9.75 1.15 11.79
CA THR A 129 -10.29 0.13 10.87
C THR A 129 -9.62 0.13 9.50
N ALA A 130 -9.04 1.25 9.06
CA ALA A 130 -8.27 1.31 7.81
C ALA A 130 -6.94 0.55 7.88
N MET A 131 -6.38 0.38 9.09
CA MET A 131 -5.14 -0.37 9.32
C MET A 131 -5.38 -1.88 9.31
N LEU A 132 -6.61 -2.30 9.56
CA LEU A 132 -7.04 -3.69 9.55
C LEU A 132 -7.48 -4.18 8.16
N ASP A 133 -7.46 -3.32 7.13
CA ASP A 133 -7.88 -3.66 5.77
C ASP A 133 -6.92 -4.69 5.12
N PRO A 134 -7.40 -5.93 4.84
CA PRO A 134 -6.58 -6.96 4.21
C PRO A 134 -6.21 -6.63 2.76
N GLY A 135 -6.95 -5.73 2.10
CA GLY A 135 -6.86 -5.47 0.66
C GLY A 135 -5.67 -4.62 0.20
N ARG A 136 -4.74 -4.25 1.08
CA ARG A 136 -3.59 -3.33 0.82
C ARG A 136 -3.96 -1.95 0.25
N ARG A 137 -5.24 -1.63 0.06
CA ARG A 137 -5.76 -0.31 -0.38
C ARG A 137 -6.09 0.63 0.79
N ARG A 138 -5.91 0.15 2.03
CA ARG A 138 -5.99 0.89 3.30
C ARG A 138 -7.36 1.57 3.50
N ARG A 139 -8.47 0.91 3.21
CA ARG A 139 -9.82 1.52 3.30
C ARG A 139 -10.36 1.44 4.71
N ALA A 140 -10.79 2.58 5.24
CA ALA A 140 -11.57 2.58 6.47
C ALA A 140 -12.96 1.97 6.22
N TRP A 141 -13.63 1.49 7.27
CA TRP A 141 -14.98 0.92 7.15
C TRP A 141 -15.98 1.87 6.47
N HIS A 142 -15.89 3.18 6.75
CA HIS A 142 -16.72 4.20 6.11
C HIS A 142 -16.41 4.40 4.61
N ASP A 143 -15.19 4.10 4.18
CA ASP A 143 -14.81 4.12 2.76
C ASP A 143 -15.33 2.84 2.06
N HIS A 144 -15.39 1.71 2.78
CA HIS A 144 -15.99 0.47 2.27
C HIS A 144 -17.49 0.61 2.00
N LEU A 145 -18.21 1.23 2.94
CA LEU A 145 -19.64 1.52 2.79
C LEU A 145 -19.94 2.44 1.61
N ALA A 146 -19.03 3.35 1.30
CA ALA A 146 -19.20 4.36 0.25
C ALA A 146 -18.47 4.01 -1.06
N HIS A 147 -17.89 2.80 -1.17
CA HIS A 147 -17.04 2.36 -2.29
C HIS A 147 -15.92 3.38 -2.66
N ALA A 148 -15.40 4.07 -1.65
CA ALA A 148 -14.42 5.13 -1.79
C ALA A 148 -12.98 4.61 -1.72
N VAL A 149 -12.08 5.23 -2.46
CA VAL A 149 -10.63 5.09 -2.27
C VAL A 149 -9.95 6.44 -2.31
N VAL A 150 -8.99 6.65 -1.39
CA VAL A 150 -8.17 7.85 -1.34
C VAL A 150 -6.86 7.61 -2.09
N VAL A 151 -6.70 8.32 -3.19
CA VAL A 151 -5.60 8.18 -4.15
C VAL A 151 -4.70 9.41 -4.05
N ASP A 152 -3.38 9.21 -4.11
CA ASP A 152 -2.41 10.30 -4.28
C ASP A 152 -2.36 10.67 -5.77
N VAL A 153 -2.67 11.93 -6.09
CA VAL A 153 -2.79 12.42 -7.48
C VAL A 153 -1.55 13.18 -7.93
N ARG A 154 -0.51 13.29 -7.08
CA ARG A 154 0.71 13.97 -7.49
C ARG A 154 1.40 13.19 -8.61
N PRO A 155 1.90 13.88 -9.64
CA PRO A 155 2.72 13.23 -10.64
C PRO A 155 3.91 12.59 -9.91
N VAL A 156 4.07 11.28 -10.10
CA VAL A 156 5.28 10.58 -9.69
C VAL A 156 6.41 11.36 -10.36
N GLN A 157 7.25 12.03 -9.57
CA GLN A 157 8.52 12.47 -10.11
C GLN A 157 9.23 11.19 -10.53
N GLU A 158 9.24 10.92 -11.83
CA GLU A 158 10.27 10.09 -12.40
C GLU A 158 11.57 10.76 -11.96
N VAL A 159 12.19 10.19 -10.94
CA VAL A 159 13.59 10.42 -10.68
C VAL A 159 14.24 9.93 -11.96
N GLU A 160 14.50 10.87 -12.86
CA GLU A 160 15.31 10.66 -14.03
C GLU A 160 16.64 10.19 -13.49
N LEU A 161 16.77 8.87 -13.41
CA LEU A 161 18.02 8.18 -13.17
C LEU A 161 18.89 8.65 -14.31
N ALA A 162 19.64 9.72 -14.05
CA ALA A 162 20.68 10.21 -14.94
C ALA A 162 21.41 8.96 -15.44
N PRO A 163 21.46 8.74 -16.76
CA PRO A 163 21.93 7.47 -17.30
C PRO A 163 23.29 7.20 -16.66
N GLN A 164 23.35 6.15 -15.84
CA GLN A 164 24.61 5.76 -15.22
C GLN A 164 25.58 5.55 -16.37
N VAL A 165 26.58 6.43 -16.45
CA VAL A 165 27.66 6.32 -17.41
C VAL A 165 28.35 5.01 -17.06
N ARG A 166 27.98 3.93 -17.76
CA ARG A 166 28.77 2.71 -17.77
C ARG A 166 30.17 3.15 -18.19
N PRO A 167 31.24 2.82 -17.44
CA PRO A 167 32.59 3.06 -17.91
C PRO A 167 32.70 2.43 -19.29
N ARG A 168 32.96 3.26 -20.31
CA ARG A 168 33.10 2.81 -21.70
C ARG A 168 34.22 1.78 -21.71
N GLY A 169 33.88 0.52 -21.99
CA GLY A 169 34.88 -0.50 -22.27
C GLY A 169 35.77 0.01 -23.40
N ILE A 170 37.07 -0.07 -23.22
CA ILE A 170 38.07 0.30 -24.22
C ILE A 170 37.83 -0.57 -25.45
N VAL A 171 37.23 0.01 -26.48
CA VAL A 171 37.01 -0.67 -27.76
C VAL A 171 38.30 -0.54 -28.56
N ASN A 172 38.89 -1.68 -28.93
CA ASN A 172 40.06 -1.74 -29.79
C ASN A 172 39.66 -1.27 -31.20
N LEU A 173 40.12 -0.07 -31.60
CA LEU A 173 39.74 0.62 -32.85
C LEU A 173 40.11 -0.14 -34.14
N THR A 174 40.85 -1.24 -34.02
CA THR A 174 41.35 -2.02 -35.15
C THR A 174 40.27 -2.88 -35.84
N ALA A 175 39.08 -3.03 -35.24
CA ALA A 175 38.01 -3.89 -35.77
C ALA A 175 36.86 -3.16 -36.51
N LEU A 176 36.87 -1.83 -36.61
CA LEU A 176 35.84 -1.10 -37.37
C LEU A 176 36.19 -1.03 -38.87
N ARG A 177 36.00 -2.17 -39.54
CA ARG A 177 35.94 -2.27 -41.00
C ARG A 177 34.56 -1.82 -41.47
N LEU A 178 34.52 -0.59 -41.98
CA LEU A 178 33.53 0.05 -42.87
C LEU A 178 32.29 -0.81 -43.23
N VAL A 179 31.14 -0.48 -42.63
CA VAL A 179 29.82 -0.82 -43.15
C VAL A 179 29.19 0.47 -43.71
N PRO A 180 28.79 0.53 -45.00
CA PRO A 180 28.18 1.73 -45.57
C PRO A 180 26.81 2.03 -44.96
N ALA A 181 26.53 3.31 -44.73
CA ALA A 181 25.24 3.80 -44.27
C ALA A 181 24.15 3.61 -45.34
N SER A 182 23.13 2.80 -45.05
CA SER A 182 21.92 2.71 -45.86
C SER A 182 21.06 3.97 -45.68
N ARG A 183 20.67 4.58 -46.81
CA ARG A 183 19.82 5.78 -46.92
C ARG A 183 18.49 5.62 -46.16
N ALA A 184 18.10 6.69 -45.46
CA ALA A 184 16.75 6.89 -44.92
C ALA A 184 15.72 7.04 -46.07
N PRO A 185 14.52 6.43 -45.98
CA PRO A 185 13.42 6.71 -46.91
C PRO A 185 12.75 8.06 -46.60
N ALA A 186 12.41 8.80 -47.65
CA ALA A 186 11.70 10.08 -47.60
C ALA A 186 10.24 9.93 -47.09
N PRO A 187 9.66 10.98 -46.48
CA PRO A 187 8.28 10.95 -45.97
C PRO A 187 7.25 10.96 -47.10
N VAL A 188 6.31 10.01 -47.05
CA VAL A 188 5.15 9.93 -47.95
C VAL A 188 3.99 10.76 -47.35
N PRO A 189 3.31 11.61 -48.12
CA PRO A 189 2.21 12.44 -47.62
C PRO A 189 0.97 11.60 -47.22
N ALA A 190 0.31 12.02 -46.14
CA ALA A 190 -0.84 11.35 -45.55
C ALA A 190 -2.09 11.47 -46.45
N ARG A 191 -2.78 10.34 -46.66
CA ARG A 191 -4.07 10.27 -47.37
C ARG A 191 -5.22 10.52 -46.37
N PRO A 192 -6.25 11.31 -46.72
CA PRO A 192 -7.38 11.56 -45.82
C PRO A 192 -8.24 10.30 -45.62
N VAL A 193 -8.60 10.02 -44.36
CA VAL A 193 -9.54 8.96 -43.97
C VAL A 193 -10.98 9.52 -44.02
N PRO A 194 -11.93 8.87 -44.71
CA PRO A 194 -13.34 9.31 -44.70
C PRO A 194 -14.03 8.98 -43.35
N PRO A 195 -15.04 9.78 -42.94
CA PRO A 195 -15.71 9.62 -41.65
C PRO A 195 -16.55 8.33 -41.57
N ARG A 196 -16.42 7.60 -40.46
CA ARG A 196 -17.28 6.44 -40.13
C ARG A 196 -18.64 6.93 -39.62
N LEU A 197 -19.71 6.36 -40.20
CA LEU A 197 -21.08 6.48 -39.73
C LEU A 197 -21.29 5.76 -38.37
N PRO A 198 -22.25 6.21 -37.53
CA PRO A 198 -22.53 5.62 -36.23
C PRO A 198 -23.22 4.24 -36.36
N PRO A 199 -22.96 3.27 -35.46
CA PRO A 199 -23.66 2.00 -35.46
C PRO A 199 -25.08 2.11 -34.88
N SER A 200 -26.02 1.53 -35.62
CA SER A 200 -27.43 1.32 -35.27
C SER A 200 -27.61 0.33 -34.11
N ALA A 201 -28.55 0.64 -33.20
CA ALA A 201 -28.95 -0.20 -32.07
C ALA A 201 -29.57 -1.55 -32.52
N PRO A 202 -29.36 -2.66 -31.78
CA PRO A 202 -30.08 -3.90 -32.01
C PRO A 202 -31.44 -3.95 -31.27
N PRO A 203 -32.45 -4.67 -31.80
CA PRO A 203 -33.78 -4.76 -31.22
C PRO A 203 -33.89 -5.76 -30.04
N THR A 204 -34.90 -5.51 -29.20
CA THR A 204 -35.33 -6.29 -28.03
C THR A 204 -36.13 -7.54 -28.43
N THR A 205 -35.89 -8.69 -27.79
CA THR A 205 -36.84 -9.82 -27.69
C THR A 205 -36.42 -10.74 -26.51
N PRO A 206 -37.28 -11.63 -25.96
CA PRO A 206 -37.68 -11.61 -24.55
C PRO A 206 -37.06 -12.75 -23.71
N ALA A 207 -37.21 -12.59 -22.39
CA ALA A 207 -36.74 -13.49 -21.34
C ALA A 207 -37.33 -14.91 -21.39
N LEU A 208 -36.49 -15.91 -21.10
CA LEU A 208 -36.87 -17.27 -20.70
C LEU A 208 -36.21 -17.61 -19.34
N PRO A 209 -36.81 -18.50 -18.53
CA PRO A 209 -36.54 -18.60 -17.10
C PRO A 209 -35.33 -19.48 -16.76
N ILE A 210 -34.55 -19.06 -15.76
CA ILE A 210 -33.39 -19.80 -15.24
C ILE A 210 -33.85 -20.73 -14.10
N PRO A 211 -33.52 -22.04 -14.11
CA PRO A 211 -33.73 -22.93 -12.98
C PRO A 211 -32.63 -22.76 -11.92
N ALA A 212 -33.02 -22.85 -10.64
CA ALA A 212 -32.14 -22.70 -9.48
C ALA A 212 -31.15 -23.87 -9.31
N PRO A 213 -29.92 -23.63 -8.82
CA PRO A 213 -28.99 -24.70 -8.46
C PRO A 213 -29.23 -25.24 -7.03
N PRO A 214 -29.04 -26.56 -6.79
CA PRO A 214 -29.19 -27.15 -5.46
C PRO A 214 -27.92 -27.02 -4.60
N ILE A 215 -28.14 -26.97 -3.29
CA ILE A 215 -27.15 -26.95 -2.20
C ILE A 215 -26.59 -28.36 -1.99
N PRO A 216 -25.28 -28.57 -1.79
CA PRO A 216 -24.77 -29.83 -1.27
C PRO A 216 -24.50 -29.76 0.25
N THR A 217 -25.14 -30.66 1.00
CA THR A 217 -24.87 -31.01 2.40
C THR A 217 -23.80 -32.13 2.45
N PRO A 218 -22.91 -32.19 3.46
CA PRO A 218 -21.89 -33.23 3.56
C PRO A 218 -22.39 -34.46 4.34
N ALA A 219 -22.04 -35.66 3.87
CA ALA A 219 -22.22 -36.91 4.60
C ALA A 219 -20.89 -37.69 4.72
N ALA A 220 -20.47 -37.94 5.96
CA ALA A 220 -19.51 -38.98 6.36
C ALA A 220 -20.18 -40.37 6.21
N ALA A 221 -19.53 -41.52 6.02
CA ALA A 221 -18.38 -42.20 6.68
C ALA A 221 -18.11 -43.54 5.90
N PRO A 222 -17.40 -44.58 6.41
CA PRO A 222 -15.99 -44.72 6.80
C PRO A 222 -15.24 -45.95 6.18
N SER A 223 -13.95 -46.11 6.56
CA SER A 223 -13.12 -47.35 6.65
C SER A 223 -12.24 -47.73 5.44
N PRO A 224 -11.13 -48.52 5.58
CA PRO A 224 -10.43 -49.03 6.79
C PRO A 224 -8.90 -48.74 6.82
N ALA A 225 -8.27 -49.14 7.94
CA ALA A 225 -6.88 -48.87 8.33
C ALA A 225 -5.81 -49.89 7.85
N ALA A 226 -4.56 -49.40 7.84
CA ALA A 226 -3.25 -50.08 7.99
C ALA A 226 -2.64 -50.83 6.77
N PRO A 227 -1.28 -50.86 6.58
CA PRO A 227 -0.25 -50.84 7.61
C PRO A 227 0.94 -49.88 7.46
N THR A 228 1.59 -49.67 8.61
CA THR A 228 2.83 -48.94 8.88
C THR A 228 4.03 -49.50 8.11
N VAL A 229 4.77 -48.63 7.43
CA VAL A 229 6.09 -48.92 6.83
C VAL A 229 7.12 -47.96 7.48
N PRO A 230 8.29 -48.44 7.95
CA PRO A 230 9.28 -47.62 8.66
C PRO A 230 9.98 -46.59 7.75
N PRO A 231 10.54 -45.49 8.29
CA PRO A 231 11.11 -44.42 7.48
C PRO A 231 12.45 -44.83 6.84
N ALA A 232 12.49 -44.79 5.52
CA ALA A 232 13.73 -44.86 4.74
C ALA A 232 14.47 -43.52 4.79
N PRO A 233 15.82 -43.52 4.81
CA PRO A 233 16.63 -42.36 5.17
C PRO A 233 16.59 -41.25 4.12
N ALA A 234 16.64 -40.01 4.62
CA ALA A 234 16.68 -38.78 3.83
C ALA A 234 17.72 -38.85 2.69
N PRO A 235 17.40 -38.33 1.49
CA PRO A 235 18.41 -38.16 0.47
C PRO A 235 19.43 -37.12 0.95
N ARG A 236 20.61 -37.63 1.33
CA ARG A 236 21.87 -36.88 1.32
C ARG A 236 22.04 -36.34 -0.09
N HIS A 237 21.58 -35.12 -0.31
CA HIS A 237 22.02 -34.35 -1.46
C HIS A 237 23.50 -34.08 -1.25
N ALA A 238 24.26 -34.69 -2.14
CA ALA A 238 25.69 -34.62 -2.27
C ALA A 238 26.18 -33.20 -2.03
N ALA A 239 27.27 -33.12 -1.27
CA ALA A 239 28.10 -31.96 -1.11
C ALA A 239 28.26 -31.24 -2.46
N ALA A 240 27.56 -30.12 -2.60
CA ALA A 240 27.96 -29.12 -3.56
C ALA A 240 29.32 -28.63 -3.08
N THR A 241 30.31 -28.93 -3.91
CA THR A 241 31.66 -28.40 -3.91
C THR A 241 31.78 -27.13 -3.11
N THR A 242 32.61 -27.18 -2.06
CA THR A 242 33.18 -26.02 -1.38
C THR A 242 33.77 -25.07 -2.42
N ALA A 243 32.95 -24.16 -2.93
CA ALA A 243 33.44 -22.86 -3.30
C ALA A 243 33.95 -22.26 -1.98
N ASP A 244 35.23 -21.95 -1.97
CA ASP A 244 35.89 -21.12 -0.97
C ASP A 244 35.11 -19.80 -0.94
N GLY A 245 34.09 -19.73 -0.09
CA GLY A 245 32.89 -18.95 -0.33
C GLY A 245 32.60 -18.08 0.86
N ALA A 246 33.13 -16.86 0.84
CA ALA A 246 32.47 -15.64 1.29
C ALA A 246 31.33 -15.88 2.30
N ARG A 247 31.67 -16.04 3.58
CA ARG A 247 30.67 -16.29 4.63
C ARG A 247 30.17 -14.97 5.17
N TRP A 248 28.89 -14.68 4.96
CA TRP A 248 28.28 -13.48 5.52
C TRP A 248 27.89 -13.72 6.97
N ARG A 249 28.46 -12.91 7.87
CA ARG A 249 28.09 -12.86 9.29
C ARG A 249 27.28 -11.60 9.56
N VAL A 250 26.17 -11.76 10.26
CA VAL A 250 25.35 -10.66 10.76
C VAL A 250 25.46 -10.59 12.27
N ALA A 251 25.54 -9.37 12.81
CA ALA A 251 25.60 -9.10 14.24
C ALA A 251 24.55 -8.05 14.61
N PHE A 252 23.72 -8.35 15.61
CA PHE A 252 22.67 -7.46 16.09
C PHE A 252 23.15 -6.63 17.28
N ASP A 253 22.49 -5.51 17.53
CA ASP A 253 22.72 -4.66 18.70
C ASP A 253 22.44 -5.37 20.04
N SER A 254 21.67 -6.48 20.02
CA SER A 254 21.48 -7.38 21.15
C SER A 254 22.72 -8.22 21.51
N GLY A 255 23.76 -8.20 20.67
CA GLY A 255 24.97 -9.01 20.83
C GLY A 255 24.89 -10.40 20.17
N GLU A 256 23.74 -10.78 19.63
CA GLU A 256 23.60 -12.02 18.86
C GLU A 256 24.25 -11.88 17.49
N ALA A 257 25.07 -12.86 17.10
CA ALA A 257 25.69 -12.88 15.78
C ALA A 257 25.79 -14.30 15.23
N PHE A 258 25.42 -14.48 13.96
CA PHE A 258 25.44 -15.78 13.29
C PHE A 258 25.82 -15.63 11.81
N VAL A 259 26.17 -16.75 11.19
CA VAL A 259 26.49 -16.84 9.76
C VAL A 259 25.21 -17.15 8.99
N VAL A 260 24.97 -16.44 7.89
CA VAL A 260 23.76 -16.58 7.08
C VAL A 260 23.94 -17.76 6.11
N GLU A 261 23.48 -18.95 6.51
CA GLU A 261 23.58 -20.19 5.71
C GLU A 261 22.30 -20.52 4.92
N GLY A 262 21.35 -19.58 4.87
CA GLY A 262 20.07 -19.75 4.17
C GLY A 262 19.13 -18.57 4.39
N LEU A 263 17.84 -18.78 4.09
CA LEU A 263 16.82 -17.77 4.37
C LEU A 263 16.68 -17.59 5.88
N ALA A 264 16.82 -16.36 6.33
CA ALA A 264 16.68 -15.99 7.71
C ALA A 264 15.68 -14.84 7.84
N LEU A 265 14.79 -14.95 8.82
CA LEU A 265 13.73 -14.00 9.09
C LEU A 265 13.99 -13.30 10.41
N VAL A 266 13.76 -11.99 10.43
CA VAL A 266 13.94 -11.17 11.62
C VAL A 266 12.68 -10.41 11.97
N GLY A 267 12.40 -10.27 13.27
CA GLY A 267 11.30 -9.47 13.79
C GLY A 267 11.03 -9.78 15.26
N ARG A 268 10.03 -9.15 15.87
CA ARG A 268 9.72 -9.38 17.30
C ARG A 268 9.19 -10.78 17.61
N SER A 269 8.60 -11.43 16.62
CA SER A 269 8.04 -12.79 16.71
C SER A 269 8.04 -13.40 15.31
N PRO A 270 9.22 -13.77 14.78
CA PRO A 270 9.36 -14.18 13.39
C PRO A 270 8.72 -15.56 13.19
N GLU A 271 7.77 -15.63 12.26
CA GLU A 271 7.10 -16.87 11.86
C GLU A 271 7.36 -17.16 10.38
N ALA A 272 7.72 -18.41 10.09
CA ALA A 272 7.86 -18.92 8.73
C ALA A 272 6.49 -19.20 8.11
N ARG A 273 6.30 -18.92 6.81
CA ARG A 273 5.08 -19.34 6.10
C ARG A 273 5.11 -20.85 5.81
N PRO A 274 3.95 -21.53 5.70
CA PRO A 274 3.90 -22.93 5.32
C PRO A 274 4.62 -23.18 3.98
N GLY A 275 5.66 -24.02 3.99
CA GLY A 275 6.48 -24.32 2.81
C GLY A 275 7.69 -23.40 2.58
N GLU A 276 7.97 -22.44 3.46
CA GLU A 276 9.14 -21.56 3.38
C GLU A 276 10.35 -22.21 4.10
N PRO A 277 11.46 -22.55 3.41
CA PRO A 277 12.61 -23.22 4.03
C PRO A 277 13.48 -22.22 4.80
N VAL A 278 12.95 -21.73 5.93
CA VAL A 278 13.64 -20.79 6.82
C VAL A 278 14.66 -21.54 7.66
N ARG A 279 15.92 -21.11 7.63
CA ARG A 279 17.01 -21.68 8.43
C ARG A 279 17.23 -20.97 9.76
N HIS A 280 17.01 -19.66 9.82
CA HIS A 280 17.15 -18.89 11.05
C HIS A 280 15.94 -17.99 11.29
N LEU A 281 15.37 -18.09 12.49
CA LEU A 281 14.34 -17.19 13.01
C LEU A 281 15.00 -16.36 14.10
N VAL A 282 15.14 -15.06 13.87
CA VAL A 282 15.86 -14.14 14.77
C VAL A 282 14.87 -13.23 15.48
N PRO A 283 14.52 -13.54 16.74
CA PRO A 283 13.64 -12.70 17.53
C PRO A 283 14.38 -11.43 17.98
N LEU A 284 13.90 -10.27 17.55
CA LEU A 284 14.34 -8.97 18.03
C LEU A 284 13.32 -8.40 19.02
N SER A 285 13.62 -8.50 20.32
CA SER A 285 12.83 -7.85 21.36
C SER A 285 12.91 -6.33 21.19
N SER A 286 11.77 -5.68 20.95
CA SER A 286 11.67 -4.22 20.75
C SER A 286 10.73 -3.68 21.82
N ASP A 287 11.22 -2.74 22.64
CA ASP A 287 10.50 -2.22 23.81
C ASP A 287 9.38 -1.24 23.40
N ASP A 288 9.52 -0.60 22.23
CA ASP A 288 8.58 0.38 21.69
C ASP A 288 7.63 -0.21 20.63
N MET A 289 7.64 -1.54 20.44
CA MET A 289 6.87 -2.24 19.40
C MET A 289 7.18 -1.75 17.98
N SER A 290 8.31 -1.10 17.74
CA SER A 290 8.67 -0.56 16.43
C SER A 290 9.10 -1.64 15.42
N VAL A 291 9.41 -2.84 15.91
CA VAL A 291 9.72 -4.01 15.08
C VAL A 291 8.47 -4.89 14.86
N SER A 292 8.07 -5.07 13.60
CA SER A 292 6.98 -5.98 13.22
C SER A 292 7.26 -7.46 13.56
N LYS A 293 6.21 -8.30 13.63
CA LYS A 293 6.33 -9.75 13.94
C LYS A 293 7.36 -10.45 13.06
N THR A 294 7.21 -10.32 11.74
CA THR A 294 8.23 -10.65 10.74
C THR A 294 8.52 -9.37 9.96
N HIS A 295 9.62 -8.70 10.26
CA HIS A 295 9.97 -7.37 9.77
C HIS A 295 10.73 -7.44 8.43
N ALA A 296 11.80 -8.22 8.38
CA ALA A 296 12.63 -8.36 7.20
C ALA A 296 13.12 -9.80 7.04
N GLN A 297 13.65 -10.10 5.85
CA GLN A 297 14.36 -11.33 5.57
C GLN A 297 15.73 -11.04 4.97
N PHE A 298 16.66 -11.95 5.21
CA PHE A 298 17.96 -11.94 4.58
C PHE A 298 18.32 -13.35 4.10
N GLN A 299 19.00 -13.40 2.96
CA GLN A 299 19.46 -14.63 2.35
C GLN A 299 20.73 -14.36 1.55
N VAL A 300 21.59 -15.36 1.48
CA VAL A 300 22.68 -15.37 0.51
C VAL A 300 22.13 -15.90 -0.81
N VAL A 301 22.24 -15.09 -1.86
CA VAL A 301 21.82 -15.45 -3.23
C VAL A 301 22.89 -16.36 -3.84
N PRO A 302 22.57 -17.21 -4.84
CA PRO A 302 23.56 -18.13 -5.45
C PRO A 302 24.85 -17.46 -5.96
N ASP A 303 24.81 -16.17 -6.26
CA ASP A 303 25.98 -15.37 -6.68
C ASP A 303 26.93 -15.04 -5.50
N GLY A 304 26.63 -15.46 -4.28
CA GLY A 304 27.44 -15.24 -3.07
C GLY A 304 27.12 -13.95 -2.31
N ASP A 305 26.22 -13.11 -2.84
CA ASP A 305 25.84 -11.83 -2.25
C ASP A 305 24.77 -11.98 -1.15
N LEU A 306 24.93 -11.24 -0.05
CA LEU A 306 23.88 -11.11 0.97
C LEU A 306 22.84 -10.08 0.51
N VAL A 307 21.57 -10.49 0.53
CA VAL A 307 20.45 -9.64 0.16
C VAL A 307 19.50 -9.51 1.34
N VAL A 308 19.06 -8.28 1.61
CA VAL A 308 17.99 -7.97 2.56
C VAL A 308 16.72 -7.56 1.81
N MET A 309 15.57 -7.96 2.33
CA MET A 309 14.27 -7.55 1.83
C MET A 309 13.33 -7.26 2.99
N ASP A 310 12.75 -6.06 3.00
CA ASP A 310 11.70 -5.70 3.95
C ASP A 310 10.40 -6.45 3.58
N ARG A 311 9.73 -7.06 4.56
CA ARG A 311 8.52 -7.88 4.34
C ARG A 311 7.21 -7.10 4.48
N GLY A 312 7.27 -5.78 4.34
CA GLY A 312 6.15 -4.87 4.55
C GLY A 312 6.02 -4.48 6.02
N SER A 313 7.14 -4.14 6.64
CA SER A 313 7.15 -3.67 8.03
C SER A 313 6.34 -2.37 8.18
N THR A 314 5.78 -2.14 9.37
CA THR A 314 4.94 -0.95 9.62
C THR A 314 5.78 0.34 9.64
N ASN A 315 7.00 0.26 10.16
CA ASN A 315 7.89 1.42 10.37
C ASN A 315 9.02 1.53 9.34
N GLY A 316 9.10 0.57 8.41
CA GLY A 316 10.15 0.53 7.40
C GLY A 316 11.51 0.02 7.93
N SER A 317 12.38 -0.32 6.98
CA SER A 317 13.77 -0.68 7.23
C SER A 317 14.69 0.35 6.56
N LEU A 318 15.76 0.76 7.24
CA LEU A 318 16.74 1.73 6.73
C LEU A 318 18.10 1.06 6.57
N LEU A 319 18.70 1.18 5.39
CA LEU A 319 20.09 0.81 5.12
C LEU A 319 21.00 2.01 5.32
N VAL A 320 22.01 1.87 6.17
CA VAL A 320 23.07 2.84 6.39
C VAL A 320 24.37 2.30 5.78
N ARG A 321 24.87 3.01 4.77
CA ARG A 321 26.11 2.67 4.07
C ARG A 321 27.04 3.86 4.05
N GLN A 322 28.19 3.76 4.71
CA GLN A 322 29.20 4.83 4.77
C GLN A 322 28.58 6.21 5.15
N GLY A 323 27.66 6.21 6.10
CA GLY A 323 26.94 7.43 6.55
C GLY A 323 25.76 7.87 5.67
N SER A 324 25.56 7.28 4.49
CA SER A 324 24.38 7.50 3.66
C SER A 324 23.22 6.61 4.10
N ILE A 325 22.05 7.20 4.32
CA ILE A 325 20.83 6.48 4.71
C ILE A 325 19.95 6.28 3.47
N ARG A 326 19.50 5.04 3.25
CA ARG A 326 18.58 4.65 2.18
C ARG A 326 17.44 3.83 2.77
N GLU A 327 16.21 4.22 2.46
CA GLU A 327 15.03 3.42 2.83
C GLU A 327 14.90 2.18 1.94
N LEU A 328 14.58 1.03 2.56
CA LEU A 328 14.34 -0.23 1.86
C LEU A 328 12.86 -0.32 1.48
N ALA A 329 12.58 -0.33 0.18
CA ALA A 329 11.22 -0.51 -0.31
C ALA A 329 10.71 -1.94 0.00
N ALA A 330 9.50 -2.03 0.56
CA ALA A 330 8.87 -3.31 0.90
C ALA A 330 8.79 -4.26 -0.30
N GLY A 331 9.22 -5.50 -0.10
CA GLY A 331 9.24 -6.56 -1.12
C GLY A 331 10.31 -6.41 -2.20
N ARG A 332 11.20 -5.42 -2.11
CA ARG A 332 12.31 -5.24 -3.05
C ARG A 332 13.63 -5.72 -2.43
N PRO A 333 14.29 -6.73 -3.02
CA PRO A 333 15.59 -7.18 -2.53
C PRO A 333 16.67 -6.11 -2.78
N VAL A 334 17.52 -5.89 -1.77
CA VAL A 334 18.66 -4.97 -1.84
C VAL A 334 19.93 -5.70 -1.39
N THR A 335 20.97 -5.63 -2.22
CA THR A 335 22.28 -6.22 -1.93
C THR A 335 23.04 -5.43 -0.87
N LEU A 336 23.44 -6.14 0.18
CA LEU A 336 24.26 -5.65 1.28
C LEU A 336 25.75 -5.79 0.95
N ARG A 337 26.56 -4.92 1.55
CA ARG A 337 28.01 -4.90 1.44
C ARG A 337 28.63 -5.09 2.82
N ASP A 338 29.90 -5.45 2.82
CA ASP A 338 30.70 -5.49 4.05
C ASP A 338 30.66 -4.13 4.77
N GLY A 339 30.40 -4.17 6.08
CA GLY A 339 30.28 -2.99 6.93
C GLY A 339 28.95 -2.22 6.83
N ASP A 340 27.97 -2.71 6.06
CA ASP A 340 26.64 -2.11 6.05
C ASP A 340 25.91 -2.31 7.37
N VAL A 341 25.11 -1.30 7.76
CA VAL A 341 24.23 -1.38 8.92
C VAL A 341 22.78 -1.28 8.46
N VAL A 342 21.94 -2.24 8.83
CA VAL A 342 20.50 -2.20 8.58
C VAL A 342 19.78 -1.90 9.89
N ARG A 343 18.95 -0.86 9.89
CA ARG A 343 18.12 -0.47 11.04
C ARG A 343 16.69 -0.90 10.83
N PHE A 344 16.12 -1.53 11.85
CA PHE A 344 14.75 -2.02 11.91
C PHE A 344 14.08 -1.34 13.11
N GLY A 345 13.40 -0.21 12.89
CA GLY A 345 12.88 0.59 14.01
C GLY A 345 13.99 1.03 14.97
N ASP A 346 13.89 0.60 16.23
CA ASP A 346 14.85 0.85 17.31
C ASP A 346 16.08 -0.08 17.30
N ARG A 347 16.04 -1.18 16.54
CA ARG A 347 17.11 -2.19 16.46
C ARG A 347 18.02 -2.00 15.25
N SER A 348 19.22 -2.56 15.33
CA SER A 348 20.18 -2.49 14.23
C SER A 348 21.01 -3.77 14.06
N MET A 349 21.38 -4.03 12.82
CA MET A 349 22.17 -5.18 12.41
C MET A 349 23.37 -4.70 11.59
N THR A 350 24.56 -5.14 11.96
CA THR A 350 25.80 -4.91 11.20
C THR A 350 26.15 -6.15 10.42
N VAL A 351 26.60 -5.96 9.19
CA VAL A 351 26.98 -7.02 8.27
C VAL A 351 28.49 -7.04 8.11
N SER A 352 29.09 -8.22 8.22
CA SER A 352 30.51 -8.45 7.94
C SER A 352 30.71 -9.62 6.99
N HIS A 353 31.54 -9.42 5.98
CA HIS A 353 31.95 -10.44 5.03
C HIS A 353 33.19 -11.16 5.56
N GLN A 354 33.07 -12.44 5.89
CA GLN A 354 34.21 -13.26 6.28
C GLN A 354 34.85 -13.90 5.04
N PRO A 355 36.19 -13.78 4.89
CA PRO A 355 36.93 -14.36 3.77
C PRO A 355 36.94 -15.89 3.81
#